data_AF-A0A9E6CUG2-F1
#
_entry.id   AF-A0A9E6CUG2-F1
#
_cell.length_a   1.000
_cell.length_b   1.000
_cell.length_c   1.000
_cell.angle_alpha   90.00
_cell.angle_beta   90.00
_cell.angle_gamma   90.00
#
_symmetry.space_group_name_H-M   'P 1'
#
loop_
_entity.id
_entity.type
_entity.pdbx_description
1 polymer ?
#
loop_
_entity_poly.entity_id
_entity_poly.type
_entity_poly.pdbx_seq_one_letter_code
_entity_poly.pdbx_strand_id
1 'polypeptide(L)'
;MMTEITPKSEKDESTWTRGITAMMLAAIAMSTVVLGVVAIVAMSKSDSDGTSGASPAETVSAATIVVDIKEFSITMSPSAVRPGDVTFEIRNSGAVPHDFVITKLDIHSSLLNSGASETIVAKNVVAGTYEVICTVAGHADAGMKATFTVSADAPSAEAKGHEMAGVTPASGTAAHDEMTWQEMDAIMHETALKFPAKTEGLGNGEITPTLSDDGYKVFNLTASIIKWEVEPGKFVDGWAYNGQIPGPVIRLNVGDKVRIVLKNELPESTTLHPHGVRVPNKFDGVPPYTQDPIKPGETFTYEFTAQETTVGMYHSHHNPQVQVPNGLLGALIVGDWKDIAMKAAGTRVVDDDDGKAEQEIVMVLNDAGTIGLSLNGKSFPATTPYTMKVGESLVVHYFNEGNQMHPMHLHQTAGLVVAKDGRVLESPFWADTLSVAPGERWTMIYTALDPGVWAWHCHILPHAETATGMRYMVTAVIVSPK
;
A
#
# COMPACT_ATOMS: atom_id res chain seq x y z
N MET A 1 -66.84 23.39 23.96
CA MET A 1 -65.83 24.16 24.72
C MET A 1 -64.49 23.53 24.35
N MET A 2 -63.80 23.88 23.25
CA MET A 2 -63.24 25.19 22.87
C MET A 2 -62.61 25.95 24.03
N THR A 3 -61.28 25.83 24.09
CA THR A 3 -60.25 26.81 24.51
C THR A 3 -58.91 26.08 24.48
N GLU A 4 -57.76 26.62 24.12
CA GLU A 4 -57.34 27.66 23.18
C GLU A 4 -55.81 27.53 23.16
N ILE A 5 -55.16 27.82 22.03
CA ILE A 5 -53.72 27.80 21.85
C ILE A 5 -53.17 29.20 22.13
N THR A 6 -52.10 29.35 22.93
CA THR A 6 -50.85 30.04 22.52
C THR A 6 -49.72 30.00 23.58
N PRO A 7 -48.43 29.98 23.15
CA PRO A 7 -47.25 29.88 24.01
C PRO A 7 -46.47 31.20 24.17
N LYS A 8 -45.67 31.31 25.25
CA LYS A 8 -44.64 32.33 25.54
C LYS A 8 -43.69 31.70 26.58
N SER A 9 -42.36 31.81 26.60
CA SER A 9 -41.29 32.43 25.80
C SER A 9 -39.94 31.89 26.31
N GLU A 10 -38.92 31.87 25.44
CA GLU A 10 -37.48 32.09 25.69
C GLU A 10 -36.76 31.22 26.75
N LYS A 11 -35.96 30.23 26.30
CA LYS A 11 -34.49 30.32 26.06
C LYS A 11 -33.67 30.45 27.36
N ASP A 12 -33.15 29.31 27.82
CA ASP A 12 -31.98 29.26 28.70
C ASP A 12 -30.86 28.54 27.91
N GLU A 13 -30.02 29.34 27.26
CA GLU A 13 -28.83 28.89 26.52
C GLU A 13 -27.72 28.61 27.53
N SER A 14 -27.35 27.35 27.66
CA SER A 14 -26.31 26.91 28.59
C SER A 14 -24.96 27.57 28.30
N THR A 15 -24.22 27.83 29.36
CA THR A 15 -22.84 28.36 29.40
C THR A 15 -21.82 27.56 28.58
N TRP A 16 -22.23 26.42 28.00
CA TRP A 16 -21.42 25.58 27.12
C TRP A 16 -21.26 26.18 25.71
N THR A 17 -22.27 26.87 25.17
CA THR A 17 -22.22 27.47 23.82
C THR A 17 -21.25 28.66 23.75
N ARG A 18 -21.00 29.36 24.86
CA ARG A 18 -20.09 30.53 24.92
C ARG A 18 -18.60 30.14 25.00
N GLY A 19 -18.29 28.89 25.34
CA GLY A 19 -16.90 28.39 25.37
C GLY A 19 -16.35 28.03 24.00
N ILE A 20 -17.20 27.54 23.09
CA ILE A 20 -16.78 26.99 21.80
C ILE A 20 -16.60 28.12 20.75
N THR A 21 -17.36 29.21 20.84
CA THR A 21 -17.22 30.36 19.92
C THR A 21 -15.97 31.21 20.17
N ALA A 22 -15.39 31.16 21.38
CA ALA A 22 -14.19 31.93 21.74
C ALA A 22 -12.87 31.28 21.23
N MET A 23 -12.84 29.96 21.02
CA MET A 23 -11.65 29.27 20.47
C MET A 23 -11.56 29.37 18.94
N MET A 24 -12.67 29.59 18.22
CA MET A 24 -12.68 29.71 16.76
C MET A 24 -12.31 31.12 16.24
N LEU A 25 -12.20 32.13 17.10
CA LEU A 25 -11.84 33.50 16.72
C LEU A 25 -10.36 33.85 16.94
N ALA A 26 -9.54 32.94 17.50
CA ALA A 26 -8.09 33.12 17.64
C ALA A 26 -7.28 32.52 16.47
N ALA A 27 -7.91 31.76 15.57
CA ALA A 27 -7.23 31.08 14.46
C ALA A 27 -7.34 31.81 13.10
N ILE A 28 -8.00 32.97 13.05
CA ILE A 28 -8.15 33.78 11.83
C ILE A 28 -7.63 35.20 12.09
N ALA A 29 -6.32 35.32 12.31
CA ALA A 29 -5.61 36.60 12.27
C ALA A 29 -4.10 36.36 12.14
N MET A 30 -3.62 36.12 10.91
CA MET A 30 -2.37 36.68 10.36
C MET A 30 -2.10 36.08 8.98
N SER A 31 -2.85 36.57 7.99
CA SER A 31 -2.55 36.41 6.57
C SER A 31 -2.77 37.75 5.89
N THR A 32 -1.72 38.57 5.75
CA THR A 32 -1.61 39.58 4.67
C THR A 32 -0.16 40.01 4.43
N VAL A 33 0.40 39.52 3.31
CA VAL A 33 1.14 40.23 2.23
C VAL A 33 2.29 41.17 2.58
N VAL A 34 3.50 40.86 2.05
CA VAL A 34 4.36 41.81 1.31
C VAL A 34 5.06 41.09 0.14
N LEU A 35 4.93 41.69 -1.06
CA LEU A 35 5.56 41.35 -2.34
C LEU A 35 6.87 42.15 -2.54
N GLY A 36 7.86 41.53 -3.21
CA GLY A 36 8.78 42.19 -4.15
C GLY A 36 10.23 42.46 -3.70
N VAL A 37 11.23 41.92 -4.41
CA VAL A 37 11.96 42.55 -5.54
C VAL A 37 13.22 41.73 -5.86
N VAL A 38 13.42 41.42 -7.15
CA VAL A 38 14.64 40.86 -7.75
C VAL A 38 15.64 41.99 -8.01
N ALA A 39 16.92 41.80 -7.67
CA ALA A 39 18.03 42.61 -8.17
C ALA A 39 19.22 41.72 -8.55
N ILE A 40 19.45 41.61 -9.85
CA ILE A 40 20.67 41.08 -10.46
C ILE A 40 21.71 42.21 -10.47
N VAL A 41 22.93 41.93 -9.98
CA VAL A 41 24.13 42.70 -10.34
C VAL A 41 25.21 41.72 -10.75
N ALA A 42 25.58 41.77 -12.03
CA ALA A 42 26.79 41.20 -12.58
C ALA A 42 27.84 42.31 -12.78
N MET A 43 29.11 41.89 -12.95
CA MET A 43 30.36 42.65 -13.22
C MET A 43 31.14 43.05 -11.94
N SER A 44 32.45 42.88 -11.81
CA SER A 44 33.52 42.79 -12.81
C SER A 44 34.87 42.32 -12.19
N LYS A 45 35.68 41.63 -13.03
CA LYS A 45 37.15 41.56 -13.11
C LYS A 45 38.01 40.92 -12.01
N SER A 46 38.64 39.84 -12.46
CA SER A 46 40.06 39.47 -12.35
C SER A 46 41.04 40.58 -11.93
N ASP A 47 41.94 40.24 -11.01
CA ASP A 47 43.37 40.49 -11.13
C ASP A 47 44.16 39.31 -10.55
N SER A 48 45.15 38.89 -11.33
CA SER A 48 46.15 37.90 -11.01
C SER A 48 47.32 38.53 -10.25
N ASP A 49 47.82 37.88 -9.21
CA ASP A 49 49.28 37.74 -9.01
C ASP A 49 49.59 36.63 -8.00
N GLY A 50 50.59 35.82 -8.34
CA GLY A 50 50.87 34.56 -7.68
C GLY A 50 51.80 34.66 -6.48
N THR A 51 51.81 33.60 -5.67
CA THR A 51 53.02 33.10 -5.00
C THR A 51 52.79 31.66 -4.53
N SER A 52 53.71 30.80 -4.96
CA SER A 52 53.87 29.41 -4.59
C SER A 52 54.30 29.24 -3.12
N GLY A 53 53.66 28.32 -2.38
CA GLY A 53 54.19 27.85 -1.10
C GLY A 53 53.26 26.93 -0.31
N ALA A 54 53.71 25.68 -0.15
CA ALA A 54 53.28 24.65 0.80
C ALA A 54 51.93 23.93 0.54
N SER A 55 52.01 22.63 0.24
CA SER A 55 50.91 21.68 0.40
C SER A 55 50.40 21.70 1.84
N PRO A 56 49.10 21.93 2.09
CA PRO A 56 48.47 21.53 3.33
C PRO A 56 48.27 20.01 3.31
N ALA A 57 48.39 19.41 4.48
CA ALA A 57 48.12 18.00 4.75
C ALA A 57 46.78 17.54 4.15
N GLU A 58 46.75 16.28 3.69
CA GLU A 58 45.55 15.59 3.22
C GLU A 58 44.38 15.81 4.19
N THR A 59 43.39 16.59 3.76
CA THR A 59 42.09 16.69 4.43
C THR A 59 41.40 15.35 4.24
N VAL A 60 41.34 14.54 5.30
CA VAL A 60 40.55 13.31 5.34
C VAL A 60 39.08 13.71 5.13
N SER A 61 38.54 13.39 3.96
CA SER A 61 37.13 13.61 3.60
C SER A 61 36.23 12.95 4.64
N ALA A 62 35.45 13.73 5.38
CA ALA A 62 34.46 13.21 6.32
C ALA A 62 33.38 12.43 5.54
N ALA A 63 33.09 11.19 5.96
CA ALA A 63 32.10 10.36 5.29
C ALA A 63 30.69 10.77 5.73
N THR A 64 29.79 11.06 4.80
CA THR A 64 28.39 11.37 5.11
C THR A 64 27.52 10.11 5.03
N ILE A 65 26.67 9.90 6.03
CA ILE A 65 25.66 8.84 6.12
C ILE A 65 24.29 9.49 6.23
N VAL A 66 23.45 9.22 5.26
CA VAL A 66 22.04 9.60 5.30
C VAL A 66 21.31 8.56 6.15
N VAL A 67 20.59 9.03 7.17
CA VAL A 67 19.84 8.21 8.11
C VAL A 67 18.35 8.51 7.95
N ASP A 68 17.56 7.49 7.64
CA ASP A 68 16.10 7.58 7.64
C ASP A 68 15.55 6.76 8.81
N ILE A 69 14.84 7.44 9.72
CA ILE A 69 14.16 6.83 10.86
C ILE A 69 12.66 6.91 10.66
N LYS A 70 11.96 5.81 10.89
CA LYS A 70 10.50 5.71 10.84
C LYS A 70 10.02 4.58 11.75
N GLU A 71 8.71 4.37 11.84
CA GLU A 71 8.16 3.38 12.75
C GLU A 71 8.85 2.03 12.56
N PHE A 72 9.48 1.57 13.64
CA PHE A 72 10.13 0.25 13.71
C PHE A 72 11.31 0.06 12.74
N SER A 73 11.89 1.14 12.20
CA SER A 73 13.00 1.05 11.25
C SER A 73 14.01 2.19 11.38
N ILE A 74 15.29 1.85 11.31
CA ILE A 74 16.41 2.79 11.12
C ILE A 74 17.21 2.30 9.91
N THR A 75 17.33 3.11 8.87
CA THR A 75 18.13 2.80 7.69
C THR A 75 19.26 3.81 7.52
N MET A 76 20.41 3.35 7.06
CA MET A 76 21.62 4.16 6.90
C MET A 76 22.23 3.90 5.53
N SER A 77 22.52 4.95 4.78
CA SER A 77 23.15 4.89 3.48
C SER A 77 24.32 5.87 3.39
N PRO A 78 25.56 5.38 3.22
CA PRO A 78 25.97 3.98 3.26
C PRO A 78 25.89 3.39 4.68
N SER A 79 25.69 2.08 4.81
CA SER A 79 25.72 1.37 6.11
C SER A 79 27.13 1.02 6.59
N ALA A 80 28.15 1.26 5.75
CA ALA A 80 29.55 1.12 6.10
C ALA A 80 30.41 2.25 5.53
N VAL A 81 31.34 2.77 6.35
CA VAL A 81 32.28 3.84 5.95
C VAL A 81 33.71 3.53 6.41
N ARG A 82 34.68 4.29 5.90
CA ARG A 82 36.08 4.19 6.33
C ARG A 82 36.29 4.90 7.68
N PRO A 83 37.30 4.51 8.47
CA PRO A 83 37.66 5.23 9.70
C PRO A 83 37.94 6.71 9.44
N GLY A 84 37.43 7.59 10.29
CA GLY A 84 37.55 9.04 10.13
C GLY A 84 36.38 9.80 10.76
N ASP A 85 36.26 11.09 10.44
CA ASP A 85 35.09 11.88 10.80
C ASP A 85 33.87 11.40 9.98
N VAL A 86 32.72 11.22 10.62
CA VAL A 86 31.48 10.73 10.01
C VAL A 86 30.35 11.72 10.29
N THR A 87 29.69 12.20 9.25
CA THR A 87 28.51 13.07 9.34
C THR A 87 27.26 12.22 9.18
N PHE A 88 26.32 12.30 10.13
CA PHE A 88 25.01 11.66 10.05
C PHE A 88 23.96 12.72 9.70
N GLU A 89 23.29 12.57 8.56
CA GLU A 89 22.16 13.40 8.15
C GLU A 89 20.86 12.64 8.42
N ILE A 90 20.20 12.95 9.53
CA ILE A 90 19.09 12.17 10.07
C ILE A 90 17.78 12.83 9.69
N ARG A 91 16.83 12.05 9.16
CA ARG A 91 15.46 12.47 8.86
C ARG A 91 14.46 11.50 9.46
N ASN A 92 13.44 12.03 10.11
CA ASN A 92 12.26 11.25 10.48
C ASN A 92 11.26 11.25 9.32
N SER A 93 11.07 10.11 8.65
CA SER A 93 10.04 9.90 7.61
C SER A 93 8.79 9.19 8.14
N GLY A 94 8.80 8.78 9.41
CA GLY A 94 7.66 8.21 10.12
C GLY A 94 6.64 9.26 10.55
N ALA A 95 5.48 8.77 10.98
CA ALA A 95 4.36 9.56 11.48
C ALA A 95 4.52 9.97 12.97
N VAL A 96 5.33 9.27 13.77
CA VAL A 96 5.54 9.53 15.20
C VAL A 96 6.96 10.02 15.50
N PRO A 97 7.20 10.67 16.66
CA PRO A 97 8.52 11.17 17.00
C PRO A 97 9.58 10.06 17.21
N HIS A 98 10.80 10.29 16.73
CA HIS A 98 11.91 9.35 16.80
C HIS A 98 13.24 10.08 17.06
N ASP A 99 14.17 9.40 17.72
CA ASP A 99 15.56 9.85 17.88
C ASP A 99 16.54 8.81 17.32
N PHE A 100 17.80 9.22 17.22
CA PHE A 100 18.91 8.43 16.71
C PHE A 100 20.04 8.47 17.72
N VAL A 101 20.41 7.31 18.26
CA VAL A 101 21.44 7.18 19.30
C VAL A 101 22.46 6.12 18.94
N ILE A 102 23.74 6.49 19.01
CA ILE A 102 24.88 5.57 18.93
C ILE A 102 25.60 5.55 20.27
N THR A 103 25.20 4.63 21.16
CA THR A 103 25.66 4.60 22.56
C THR A 103 27.19 4.55 22.70
N LYS A 104 27.87 3.79 21.84
CA LYS A 104 29.35 3.66 21.90
C LYS A 104 30.10 4.93 21.51
N LEU A 105 29.45 5.85 20.82
CA LEU A 105 30.04 7.12 20.36
C LEU A 105 29.52 8.33 21.16
N ASP A 106 28.64 8.11 22.14
CA ASP A 106 27.95 9.19 22.90
C ASP A 106 27.25 10.20 21.97
N ILE A 107 26.63 9.67 20.90
CA ILE A 107 25.91 10.46 19.90
C ILE A 107 24.42 10.30 20.12
N HIS A 108 23.74 11.43 20.25
CA HIS A 108 22.31 11.53 20.50
C HIS A 108 21.72 12.66 19.65
N SER A 109 20.72 12.35 18.82
CA SER A 109 19.87 13.38 18.23
C SER A 109 18.85 13.91 19.22
N SER A 110 18.26 15.05 18.89
CA SER A 110 16.98 15.47 19.45
C SER A 110 15.87 14.50 19.06
N LEU A 111 14.73 14.59 19.76
CA LEU A 111 13.52 13.86 19.39
C LEU A 111 12.87 14.55 18.18
N LEU A 112 13.01 13.94 17.00
CA LEU A 112 12.55 14.49 15.72
C LEU A 112 11.08 14.15 15.50
N ASN A 113 10.24 15.16 15.30
CA ASN A 113 8.85 14.97 14.83
C ASN A 113 8.82 14.49 13.37
N SER A 114 7.67 13.99 12.91
CA SER A 114 7.44 13.61 11.51
C SER A 114 7.91 14.69 10.53
N GLY A 115 8.78 14.31 9.59
CA GLY A 115 9.35 15.19 8.57
C GLY A 115 10.51 16.08 9.02
N ALA A 116 10.88 16.07 10.31
CA ALA A 116 12.02 16.83 10.83
C ALA A 116 13.36 16.13 10.56
N SER A 117 14.42 16.92 10.48
CA SER A 117 15.79 16.44 10.25
C SER A 117 16.80 17.10 11.19
N GLU A 118 17.91 16.42 11.43
CA GLU A 118 19.05 16.90 12.22
C GLU A 118 20.36 16.31 11.67
N THR A 119 21.45 17.07 11.77
CA THR A 119 22.78 16.62 11.33
C THR A 119 23.74 16.57 12.51
N ILE A 120 24.43 15.44 12.69
CA ILE A 120 25.43 15.24 13.75
C ILE A 120 26.77 14.80 13.15
N VAL A 121 27.88 15.36 13.63
CA VAL A 121 29.23 14.97 13.21
C VAL A 121 29.94 14.20 14.33
N ALA A 122 30.29 12.95 14.05
CA ALA A 122 31.12 12.09 14.89
C ALA A 122 32.59 12.22 14.48
N LYS A 123 33.46 12.66 15.39
CA LYS A 123 34.88 12.82 15.08
C LYS A 123 35.70 11.57 15.38
N ASN A 124 36.69 11.28 14.52
CA ASN A 124 37.66 10.20 14.70
C ASN A 124 37.04 8.83 14.97
N VAL A 125 35.98 8.47 14.24
CA VAL A 125 35.33 7.16 14.39
C VAL A 125 36.28 6.07 13.90
N VAL A 126 36.62 5.15 14.79
CA VAL A 126 37.54 4.04 14.50
C VAL A 126 36.82 2.82 13.95
N ALA A 127 37.56 1.89 13.36
CA ALA A 127 37.02 0.64 12.84
C ALA A 127 36.25 -0.16 13.91
N GLY A 128 35.09 -0.69 13.55
CA GLY A 128 34.21 -1.43 14.45
C GLY A 128 32.75 -1.44 14.02
N THR A 129 31.93 -2.21 14.74
CA THR A 129 30.48 -2.23 14.55
C THR A 129 29.80 -1.50 15.71
N TYR A 130 28.95 -0.55 15.35
CA TYR A 130 28.24 0.34 16.25
C TYR A 130 26.75 0.01 16.18
N GLU A 131 26.15 -0.16 17.36
CA GLU A 131 24.70 -0.31 17.49
C GLU A 131 24.06 1.07 17.49
N VAL A 132 22.95 1.17 16.77
CA VAL A 132 22.14 2.37 16.61
C VAL A 132 20.73 2.05 17.07
N ILE A 133 20.14 2.90 17.91
CA ILE A 133 18.78 2.69 18.44
C ILE A 133 17.96 3.99 18.44
N CYS A 134 16.64 3.84 18.54
CA CYS A 134 15.71 4.89 18.96
C CYS A 134 15.36 4.67 20.44
N THR A 135 15.55 5.68 21.30
CA THR A 135 15.37 5.57 22.75
C THR A 135 13.95 5.84 23.21
N VAL A 136 13.05 6.26 22.30
CA VAL A 136 11.62 6.35 22.61
C VAL A 136 11.13 5.02 23.16
N ALA A 137 10.43 5.07 24.30
CA ALA A 137 10.06 3.89 25.07
C ALA A 137 9.36 2.84 24.19
N GLY A 138 9.92 1.62 24.15
CA GLY A 138 9.39 0.50 23.37
C GLY A 138 9.77 0.48 21.88
N HIS A 139 10.33 1.55 21.31
CA HIS A 139 10.62 1.62 19.88
C HIS A 139 11.79 0.71 19.48
N ALA A 140 12.87 0.71 20.26
CA ALA A 140 13.99 -0.18 20.02
C ALA A 140 13.57 -1.66 20.11
N ASP A 141 12.76 -2.01 21.10
CA ASP A 141 12.28 -3.39 21.29
C ASP A 141 11.28 -3.82 20.21
N ALA A 142 10.60 -2.85 19.60
CA ALA A 142 9.73 -3.05 18.46
C ALA A 142 10.46 -3.03 17.10
N GLY A 143 11.79 -2.88 17.08
CA GLY A 143 12.61 -3.03 15.86
C GLY A 143 13.40 -1.81 15.43
N MET A 144 13.31 -0.66 16.11
CA MET A 144 14.15 0.51 15.83
C MET A 144 15.57 0.34 16.36
N LYS A 145 16.27 -0.66 15.84
CA LYS A 145 17.70 -0.95 16.06
C LYS A 145 18.35 -1.22 14.71
N ALA A 146 19.56 -0.72 14.52
CA ALA A 146 20.36 -0.96 13.33
C ALA A 146 21.85 -1.09 13.69
N THR A 147 22.65 -1.54 12.74
CA THR A 147 24.11 -1.61 12.89
C THR A 147 24.81 -0.80 11.81
N PHE A 148 25.76 0.02 12.24
CA PHE A 148 26.65 0.78 11.38
C PHE A 148 28.07 0.23 11.50
N THR A 149 28.77 0.05 10.37
CA THR A 149 30.12 -0.54 10.37
C THR A 149 31.17 0.45 9.87
N VAL A 150 32.31 0.52 10.57
CA VAL A 150 33.48 1.26 10.13
C VAL A 150 34.58 0.25 9.79
N SER A 151 35.06 0.26 8.54
CA SER A 151 36.09 -0.67 8.06
C SER A 151 37.01 -0.01 7.03
N ALA A 152 38.29 -0.37 7.03
CA ALA A 152 39.26 0.08 6.03
C ALA A 152 38.91 -0.38 4.60
N ASP A 153 38.10 -1.43 4.46
CA ASP A 153 37.66 -1.99 3.19
C ASP A 153 36.32 -1.39 2.69
N ALA A 154 35.73 -0.45 3.44
CA ALA A 154 34.49 0.19 3.04
C ALA A 154 34.69 1.05 1.76
N PRO A 155 33.68 1.15 0.88
CA PRO A 155 33.76 2.04 -0.28
C PRO A 155 34.02 3.49 0.17
N SER A 156 34.89 4.23 -0.52
CA SER A 156 35.18 5.63 -0.16
C SER A 156 33.97 6.51 -0.48
N ALA A 157 33.38 7.12 0.55
CA ALA A 157 32.34 8.12 0.38
C ALA A 157 32.96 9.42 -0.16
N GLU A 158 32.62 9.81 -1.40
CA GLU A 158 32.91 11.16 -1.89
C GLU A 158 31.90 12.15 -1.29
N ALA A 159 32.41 13.21 -0.69
CA ALA A 159 31.62 14.24 -0.02
C ALA A 159 30.84 15.09 -1.03
N LYS A 160 29.50 15.02 -1.01
CA LYS A 160 28.61 16.08 -1.51
C LYS A 160 27.78 16.61 -0.33
N GLY A 161 28.19 17.76 0.19
CA GLY A 161 27.50 18.46 1.28
C GLY A 161 26.11 18.92 0.86
N HIS A 162 25.13 18.66 1.72
CA HIS A 162 23.80 19.23 1.62
C HIS A 162 23.75 20.57 2.37
N GLU A 163 23.55 21.67 1.64
CA GLU A 163 23.09 22.93 2.22
C GLU A 163 21.56 23.04 2.03
N MET A 164 20.85 23.24 3.13
CA MET A 164 19.41 23.46 3.17
C MET A 164 19.10 24.95 2.97
N ALA A 165 18.32 25.28 1.93
CA ALA A 165 17.09 26.06 2.02
C ALA A 165 16.75 26.78 0.69
N GLY A 166 15.46 26.86 0.40
CA GLY A 166 14.90 27.98 -0.36
C GLY A 166 14.35 27.62 -1.72
N VAL A 167 13.02 27.60 -1.81
CA VAL A 167 12.26 27.63 -3.07
C VAL A 167 12.63 28.90 -3.85
N THR A 168 13.22 28.76 -5.05
CA THR A 168 12.85 29.46 -6.30
C THR A 168 13.72 28.96 -7.49
N PRO A 169 13.25 29.08 -8.75
CA PRO A 169 13.52 28.08 -9.78
C PRO A 169 14.78 28.33 -10.62
N ALA A 170 15.30 27.21 -11.13
CA ALA A 170 16.17 27.04 -12.28
C ALA A 170 17.63 27.55 -12.19
N SER A 171 18.55 26.58 -12.12
CA SER A 171 19.64 26.31 -13.08
C SER A 171 20.93 25.87 -12.37
N GLY A 172 21.40 24.65 -12.67
CA GLY A 172 22.71 24.16 -12.21
C GLY A 172 22.74 22.66 -11.89
N THR A 173 22.89 21.85 -12.92
CA THR A 173 23.14 20.40 -12.95
C THR A 173 24.38 19.97 -12.15
N ALA A 174 24.33 18.83 -11.44
CA ALA A 174 25.50 18.12 -10.94
C ALA A 174 25.28 16.61 -10.71
N ALA A 175 25.17 15.89 -11.83
CA ALA A 175 25.72 14.56 -12.05
C ALA A 175 25.28 13.45 -11.07
N HIS A 176 24.09 12.89 -11.35
CA HIS A 176 23.99 11.44 -11.60
C HIS A 176 24.88 11.12 -12.82
N ASP A 177 25.12 9.87 -13.23
CA ASP A 177 25.10 9.69 -14.69
C ASP A 177 23.68 10.12 -15.05
N GLU A 178 23.53 11.40 -15.42
CA GLU A 178 22.23 12.04 -15.59
C GLU A 178 21.66 11.33 -16.79
N MET A 179 20.92 10.25 -16.51
CA MET A 179 20.04 9.61 -17.46
C MET A 179 19.28 10.75 -18.10
N THR A 180 19.67 11.05 -19.32
CA THR A 180 19.09 12.13 -20.08
C THR A 180 17.59 11.85 -20.15
N TRP A 181 16.77 12.88 -20.30
CA TRP A 181 15.32 12.64 -20.44
C TRP A 181 15.04 11.69 -21.63
N GLN A 182 15.91 11.66 -22.64
CA GLN A 182 15.85 10.68 -23.73
C GLN A 182 16.12 9.24 -23.28
N GLU A 183 17.14 9.03 -22.44
CA GLU A 183 17.42 7.70 -21.87
C GLU A 183 16.33 7.26 -20.91
N MET A 184 15.77 8.19 -20.13
CA MET A 184 14.62 7.97 -19.27
C MET A 184 13.39 7.57 -20.09
N ASP A 185 13.05 8.35 -21.12
CA ASP A 185 11.95 8.05 -22.04
C ASP A 185 12.15 6.67 -22.68
N ALA A 186 13.36 6.34 -23.12
CA ALA A 186 13.67 5.05 -23.71
C ALA A 186 13.46 3.89 -22.72
N ILE A 187 13.93 4.03 -21.48
CA ILE A 187 13.79 3.01 -20.44
C ILE A 187 12.33 2.86 -20.01
N MET A 188 11.62 3.97 -19.79
CA MET A 188 10.19 3.96 -19.45
C MET A 188 9.37 3.31 -20.57
N HIS A 189 9.68 3.64 -21.83
CA HIS A 189 9.04 3.04 -22.98
C HIS A 189 9.31 1.53 -23.07
N GLU A 190 10.56 1.11 -22.90
CA GLU A 190 10.93 -0.32 -22.89
C GLU A 190 10.22 -1.07 -21.75
N THR A 191 10.15 -0.49 -20.56
CA THR A 191 9.41 -1.06 -19.41
C THR A 191 7.93 -1.21 -19.72
N ALA A 192 7.31 -0.19 -20.32
CA ALA A 192 5.90 -0.23 -20.69
C ALA A 192 5.62 -1.31 -21.76
N LEU A 193 6.50 -1.46 -22.75
CA LEU A 193 6.36 -2.46 -23.82
C LEU A 193 6.48 -3.92 -23.35
N LYS A 194 6.97 -4.16 -22.13
CA LYS A 194 6.99 -5.51 -21.53
C LYS A 194 5.58 -5.98 -21.13
N PHE A 195 4.61 -5.08 -21.02
CA PHE A 195 3.27 -5.40 -20.58
C PHE A 195 2.31 -5.74 -21.75
N PRO A 196 1.47 -6.77 -21.60
CA PRO A 196 1.45 -7.76 -20.53
C PRO A 196 2.56 -8.81 -20.73
N ALA A 197 3.35 -9.06 -19.67
CA ALA A 197 4.35 -10.11 -19.71
C ALA A 197 3.71 -11.47 -19.43
N LYS A 198 4.20 -12.52 -20.10
CA LYS A 198 3.81 -13.89 -19.75
C LYS A 198 4.36 -14.24 -18.37
N THR A 199 3.54 -14.91 -17.57
CA THR A 199 3.89 -15.36 -16.22
C THR A 199 3.27 -16.73 -15.93
N GLU A 200 3.87 -17.49 -15.03
CA GLU A 200 3.42 -18.77 -14.53
C GLU A 200 2.44 -18.62 -13.37
N GLY A 201 1.32 -19.33 -13.44
CA GLY A 201 0.27 -19.29 -12.42
C GLY A 201 -0.59 -18.03 -12.49
N LEU A 202 -1.88 -18.18 -12.21
CA LEU A 202 -2.85 -17.10 -12.12
C LEU A 202 -3.65 -17.29 -10.83
N GLY A 203 -3.84 -16.19 -10.08
CA GLY A 203 -4.71 -16.16 -8.91
C GLY A 203 -6.18 -16.03 -9.30
N ASN A 204 -7.07 -16.12 -8.31
CA ASN A 204 -8.52 -15.93 -8.47
C ASN A 204 -9.21 -16.89 -9.47
N GLY A 205 -8.62 -18.04 -9.80
CA GLY A 205 -9.33 -19.05 -10.58
C GLY A 205 -10.57 -19.52 -9.82
N GLU A 206 -11.70 -19.71 -10.49
CA GLU A 206 -12.90 -20.19 -9.80
C GLU A 206 -12.79 -21.68 -9.48
N ILE A 207 -13.19 -22.06 -8.26
CA ILE A 207 -13.33 -23.46 -7.88
C ILE A 207 -14.78 -23.90 -8.06
N THR A 208 -15.00 -24.95 -8.84
CA THR A 208 -16.33 -25.56 -8.99
C THR A 208 -16.57 -26.53 -7.81
N PRO A 209 -17.69 -26.39 -7.07
CA PRO A 209 -18.01 -27.33 -6.00
C PRO A 209 -18.45 -28.67 -6.55
N THR A 210 -18.24 -29.73 -5.78
CA THR A 210 -19.01 -30.97 -5.96
C THR A 210 -20.29 -30.89 -5.13
N LEU A 211 -21.37 -31.53 -5.60
CA LEU A 211 -22.60 -31.65 -4.81
C LEU A 211 -22.58 -32.97 -4.06
N SER A 212 -22.75 -32.91 -2.74
CA SER A 212 -22.87 -34.08 -1.87
C SER A 212 -24.33 -34.54 -1.73
N ASP A 213 -24.53 -35.81 -1.35
CA ASP A 213 -25.86 -36.43 -1.22
C ASP A 213 -26.76 -35.72 -0.20
N ASP A 214 -26.18 -35.10 0.82
CA ASP A 214 -26.88 -34.30 1.83
C ASP A 214 -27.10 -32.83 1.41
N GLY A 215 -26.84 -32.53 0.12
CA GLY A 215 -27.16 -31.26 -0.52
C GLY A 215 -26.15 -30.14 -0.28
N TYR A 216 -24.94 -30.43 0.23
CA TYR A 216 -23.89 -29.40 0.34
C TYR A 216 -23.12 -29.24 -0.97
N LYS A 217 -22.85 -27.99 -1.34
CA LYS A 217 -21.75 -27.62 -2.24
C LYS A 217 -20.44 -27.77 -1.48
N VAL A 218 -19.60 -28.70 -1.93
CA VAL A 218 -18.34 -29.07 -1.28
C VAL A 218 -17.17 -28.47 -2.05
N PHE A 219 -16.36 -27.68 -1.36
CA PHE A 219 -15.13 -27.08 -1.86
C PHE A 219 -13.95 -27.71 -1.12
N ASN A 220 -13.02 -28.33 -1.86
CA ASN A 220 -11.82 -28.92 -1.28
C ASN A 220 -10.67 -27.94 -1.45
N LEU A 221 -10.17 -27.43 -0.32
CA LEU A 221 -9.02 -26.54 -0.27
C LEU A 221 -7.81 -27.25 0.32
N THR A 222 -6.63 -27.00 -0.25
CA THR A 222 -5.34 -27.44 0.29
C THR A 222 -4.47 -26.22 0.49
N ALA A 223 -4.06 -25.96 1.73
CA ALA A 223 -3.06 -24.94 2.03
C ALA A 223 -1.66 -25.54 1.92
N SER A 224 -0.80 -25.00 1.06
CA SER A 224 0.58 -25.47 0.87
C SER A 224 1.51 -24.31 0.48
N ILE A 225 2.82 -24.53 0.64
CA ILE A 225 3.84 -23.59 0.14
C ILE A 225 4.21 -23.99 -1.29
N ILE A 226 4.17 -23.04 -2.21
CA ILE A 226 4.52 -23.22 -3.62
C ILE A 226 5.59 -22.21 -4.05
N LYS A 227 6.29 -22.51 -5.14
CA LYS A 227 7.05 -21.49 -5.87
C LYS A 227 6.06 -20.68 -6.70
N TRP A 228 5.87 -19.42 -6.34
CA TRP A 228 4.96 -18.50 -7.02
C TRP A 228 5.76 -17.44 -7.76
N GLU A 229 5.49 -17.24 -9.04
CA GLU A 229 6.11 -16.17 -9.81
C GLU A 229 5.34 -14.86 -9.59
N VAL A 230 5.95 -13.85 -8.98
CA VAL A 230 5.30 -12.53 -8.77
C VAL A 230 5.54 -11.58 -9.94
N GLU A 231 6.69 -11.70 -10.59
CA GLU A 231 7.20 -10.91 -11.72
C GLU A 231 7.96 -11.89 -12.62
N PRO A 232 8.05 -11.70 -13.95
CA PRO A 232 8.71 -12.66 -14.83
C PRO A 232 10.13 -13.01 -14.38
N GLY A 233 10.40 -14.28 -14.13
CA GLY A 233 11.66 -14.81 -13.61
C GLY A 233 11.88 -14.66 -12.11
N LYS A 234 10.97 -13.99 -11.38
CA LYS A 234 11.06 -13.75 -9.93
C LYS A 234 10.08 -14.63 -9.18
N PHE A 235 10.60 -15.75 -8.67
CA PHE A 235 9.86 -16.70 -7.86
C PHE A 235 10.07 -16.46 -6.36
N VAL A 236 9.00 -16.60 -5.59
CA VAL A 236 9.00 -16.52 -4.13
C VAL A 236 8.35 -17.77 -3.53
N ASP A 237 8.57 -18.01 -2.24
CA ASP A 237 7.78 -19.01 -1.50
C ASP A 237 6.43 -18.38 -1.12
N GLY A 238 5.42 -18.70 -1.92
CA GLY A 238 4.04 -18.27 -1.72
C GLY A 238 3.25 -19.34 -0.97
N TRP A 239 2.40 -18.92 -0.04
CA TRP A 239 1.54 -19.80 0.71
C TRP A 239 0.16 -19.76 0.06
N ALA A 240 -0.25 -20.85 -0.56
CA ALA A 240 -1.36 -20.87 -1.50
C ALA A 240 -2.48 -21.79 -1.05
N TYR A 241 -3.72 -21.44 -1.40
CA TYR A 241 -4.80 -22.42 -1.49
C TYR A 241 -4.83 -22.98 -2.91
N ASN A 242 -4.79 -24.31 -3.05
CA ASN A 242 -4.89 -25.04 -4.33
C ASN A 242 -3.88 -24.58 -5.39
N GLY A 243 -2.69 -24.15 -4.97
CA GLY A 243 -1.62 -23.73 -5.87
C GLY A 243 -1.83 -22.37 -6.54
N GLN A 244 -2.76 -21.54 -6.04
CA GLN A 244 -3.05 -20.20 -6.57
C GLN A 244 -2.93 -19.12 -5.49
N ILE A 245 -2.47 -17.93 -5.87
CA ILE A 245 -2.39 -16.75 -5.01
C ILE A 245 -2.93 -15.53 -5.77
N PRO A 246 -4.01 -14.88 -5.31
CA PRO A 246 -4.98 -15.36 -4.31
C PRO A 246 -5.50 -16.77 -4.61
N GLY A 247 -5.96 -17.44 -3.57
CA GLY A 247 -6.64 -18.72 -3.67
C GLY A 247 -7.90 -18.67 -4.54
N PRO A 248 -8.50 -19.83 -4.84
CA PRO A 248 -9.64 -19.90 -5.75
C PRO A 248 -10.84 -19.07 -5.29
N VAL A 249 -11.55 -18.45 -6.23
CA VAL A 249 -12.80 -17.75 -5.93
C VAL A 249 -13.90 -18.76 -5.67
N ILE A 250 -14.59 -18.62 -4.54
CA ILE A 250 -15.76 -19.42 -4.17
C ILE A 250 -17.01 -18.61 -4.49
N ARG A 251 -17.82 -19.07 -5.45
CA ARG A 251 -19.12 -18.46 -5.80
C ARG A 251 -20.29 -19.25 -5.26
N LEU A 252 -21.23 -18.55 -4.64
CA LEU A 252 -22.38 -19.10 -3.95
C LEU A 252 -23.64 -18.29 -4.24
N ASN A 253 -24.79 -18.91 -4.00
CA ASN A 253 -26.10 -18.28 -3.95
C ASN A 253 -26.62 -18.25 -2.51
N VAL A 254 -27.50 -17.30 -2.21
CA VAL A 254 -28.24 -17.29 -0.94
C VAL A 254 -29.04 -18.59 -0.82
N GLY A 255 -28.94 -19.24 0.34
CA GLY A 255 -29.56 -20.52 0.66
C GLY A 255 -28.68 -21.74 0.40
N ASP A 256 -27.55 -21.60 -0.29
CA ASP A 256 -26.62 -22.72 -0.50
C ASP A 256 -26.13 -23.27 0.84
N LYS A 257 -26.15 -24.61 0.97
CA LYS A 257 -25.42 -25.32 2.03
C LYS A 257 -23.98 -25.49 1.56
N VAL A 258 -23.03 -24.96 2.33
CA VAL A 258 -21.62 -24.86 1.98
C VAL A 258 -20.80 -25.75 2.91
N ARG A 259 -19.90 -26.54 2.32
CA ARG A 259 -18.92 -27.35 3.02
C ARG A 259 -17.53 -27.04 2.46
N ILE A 260 -16.67 -26.42 3.25
CA ILE A 260 -15.26 -26.18 2.88
C ILE A 260 -14.42 -27.19 3.63
N VAL A 261 -13.76 -28.09 2.90
CA VAL A 261 -12.85 -29.10 3.45
C VAL A 261 -11.43 -28.59 3.25
N LEU A 262 -10.80 -28.12 4.33
CA LEU A 262 -9.44 -27.58 4.29
C LEU A 262 -8.45 -28.62 4.80
N LYS A 263 -7.53 -29.04 3.92
CA LYS A 263 -6.35 -29.82 4.25
C LYS A 263 -5.16 -28.90 4.48
N ASN A 264 -4.48 -29.06 5.61
CA ASN A 264 -3.26 -28.32 5.91
C ASN A 264 -2.01 -29.12 5.49
N GLU A 265 -1.28 -28.64 4.48
CA GLU A 265 0.03 -29.18 4.07
C GLU A 265 1.18 -28.20 4.35
N LEU A 266 0.94 -27.17 5.17
CA LEU A 266 1.96 -26.23 5.63
C LEU A 266 2.87 -26.88 6.69
N PRO A 267 4.07 -26.32 6.92
CA PRO A 267 4.95 -26.76 8.00
C PRO A 267 4.45 -26.37 9.41
N GLU A 268 3.38 -25.57 9.50
CA GLU A 268 2.79 -25.11 10.76
C GLU A 268 1.26 -25.22 10.74
N SER A 269 0.64 -25.01 11.90
CA SER A 269 -0.82 -25.00 12.02
C SER A 269 -1.45 -23.86 11.22
N THR A 270 -2.69 -24.06 10.79
CA THR A 270 -3.48 -23.04 10.10
C THR A 270 -4.94 -23.09 10.53
N THR A 271 -5.72 -22.12 10.09
CA THR A 271 -7.18 -22.10 10.13
C THR A 271 -7.70 -21.35 8.90
N LEU A 272 -9.02 -21.23 8.73
CA LEU A 272 -9.64 -20.41 7.71
C LEU A 272 -10.76 -19.60 8.35
N HIS A 273 -10.72 -18.29 8.15
CA HIS A 273 -11.74 -17.34 8.61
C HIS A 273 -12.52 -16.79 7.41
N PRO A 274 -13.83 -17.09 7.28
CA PRO A 274 -14.70 -16.51 6.27
C PRO A 274 -15.07 -15.05 6.60
N HIS A 275 -14.14 -14.13 6.40
CA HIS A 275 -14.33 -12.70 6.71
C HIS A 275 -15.43 -12.08 5.84
N GLY A 276 -16.43 -11.50 6.52
CA GLY A 276 -17.57 -10.85 5.87
C GLY A 276 -18.68 -11.83 5.49
N VAL A 277 -18.58 -13.08 5.95
CA VAL A 277 -19.57 -14.14 5.74
C VAL A 277 -20.14 -14.56 7.09
N ARG A 278 -21.47 -14.57 7.21
CA ARG A 278 -22.13 -15.02 8.43
C ARG A 278 -22.05 -16.54 8.55
N VAL A 279 -21.25 -17.02 9.51
CA VAL A 279 -21.07 -18.44 9.82
C VAL A 279 -21.42 -18.76 11.28
N PRO A 280 -21.76 -20.01 11.62
CA PRO A 280 -21.85 -20.44 13.03
C PRO A 280 -20.52 -20.19 13.75
N ASN A 281 -20.58 -19.79 15.03
CA ASN A 281 -19.39 -19.43 15.80
C ASN A 281 -18.27 -20.48 15.72
N LYS A 282 -18.59 -21.79 15.77
CA LYS A 282 -17.62 -22.89 15.66
C LYS A 282 -16.84 -22.99 14.33
N PHE A 283 -17.17 -22.15 13.35
CA PHE A 283 -16.57 -22.13 12.01
C PHE A 283 -15.98 -20.75 11.67
N ASP A 284 -15.79 -19.90 12.68
CA ASP A 284 -15.18 -18.58 12.53
C ASP A 284 -13.66 -18.64 12.31
N GLY A 285 -12.97 -19.74 12.65
CA GLY A 285 -11.56 -19.88 12.30
C GLY A 285 -10.55 -19.33 13.30
N VAL A 286 -10.94 -18.86 14.49
CA VAL A 286 -10.07 -18.22 15.50
C VAL A 286 -9.74 -19.16 16.68
N PRO A 287 -8.51 -19.70 16.77
CA PRO A 287 -8.11 -20.51 17.92
C PRO A 287 -7.80 -19.71 19.19
N PRO A 288 -8.03 -20.30 20.39
CA PRO A 288 -8.76 -21.54 20.65
C PRO A 288 -10.28 -21.31 20.82
N TYR A 289 -10.78 -20.12 20.50
CA TYR A 289 -12.12 -19.67 20.91
C TYR A 289 -13.24 -20.31 20.10
N THR A 290 -13.05 -20.43 18.79
CA THR A 290 -14.08 -20.91 17.87
C THR A 290 -13.75 -22.29 17.31
N GLN A 291 -12.47 -22.63 17.25
CA GLN A 291 -11.99 -23.96 16.85
C GLN A 291 -10.55 -24.21 17.33
N ASP A 292 -10.12 -25.46 17.32
CA ASP A 292 -8.70 -25.79 17.46
C ASP A 292 -7.93 -25.48 16.15
N PRO A 293 -6.61 -25.21 16.23
CA PRO A 293 -5.77 -25.07 15.04
C PRO A 293 -5.73 -26.39 14.24
N ILE A 294 -5.76 -26.29 12.90
CA ILE A 294 -5.59 -27.44 12.00
C ILE A 294 -4.10 -27.73 11.92
N LYS A 295 -3.62 -28.84 12.47
CA LYS A 295 -2.17 -29.14 12.48
C LYS A 295 -1.69 -29.60 11.09
N PRO A 296 -0.36 -29.56 10.83
CA PRO A 296 0.20 -30.12 9.61
C PRO A 296 -0.30 -31.55 9.35
N GLY A 297 -0.78 -31.80 8.14
CA GLY A 297 -1.35 -33.07 7.69
C GLY A 297 -2.82 -33.31 8.07
N GLU A 298 -3.41 -32.48 8.93
CA GLU A 298 -4.81 -32.61 9.33
C GLU A 298 -5.75 -31.92 8.34
N THR A 299 -7.02 -32.32 8.42
CA THR A 299 -8.13 -31.74 7.64
C THR A 299 -9.22 -31.28 8.59
N PHE A 300 -9.83 -30.14 8.28
CA PHE A 300 -11.01 -29.65 8.98
C PHE A 300 -12.11 -29.28 7.99
N THR A 301 -13.37 -29.49 8.40
CA THR A 301 -14.55 -29.25 7.56
C THR A 301 -15.40 -28.14 8.16
N TYR A 302 -15.49 -27.01 7.45
CA TYR A 302 -16.37 -25.89 7.76
C TYR A 302 -17.73 -26.11 7.10
N GLU A 303 -18.83 -25.89 7.84
CA GLU A 303 -20.18 -26.06 7.31
C GLU A 303 -21.10 -24.90 7.67
N PHE A 304 -21.71 -24.27 6.67
CA PHE A 304 -22.67 -23.19 6.92
C PHE A 304 -23.68 -23.09 5.79
N THR A 305 -24.69 -22.25 5.98
CA THR A 305 -25.60 -21.85 4.92
C THR A 305 -25.27 -20.41 4.55
N ALA A 306 -25.17 -20.11 3.26
CA ALA A 306 -24.99 -18.73 2.79
C ALA A 306 -26.29 -17.95 3.00
N GLN A 307 -26.37 -17.13 4.04
CA GLN A 307 -27.66 -16.54 4.49
C GLN A 307 -28.00 -15.21 3.82
N GLU A 308 -27.01 -14.47 3.36
CA GLU A 308 -27.17 -13.14 2.77
C GLU A 308 -26.17 -12.96 1.63
N THR A 309 -26.48 -12.06 0.71
CA THR A 309 -25.54 -11.64 -0.33
C THR A 309 -24.35 -10.96 0.31
N THR A 310 -23.14 -11.27 -0.13
CA THR A 310 -21.93 -10.63 0.39
C THR A 310 -20.79 -10.71 -0.62
N VAL A 311 -19.91 -9.73 -0.54
CA VAL A 311 -18.56 -9.75 -1.12
C VAL A 311 -17.62 -10.02 0.05
N GLY A 312 -17.43 -11.31 0.33
CA GLY A 312 -16.60 -11.81 1.43
C GLY A 312 -15.23 -12.27 0.93
N MET A 313 -14.34 -12.49 1.88
CA MET A 313 -13.02 -13.08 1.67
C MET A 313 -12.89 -14.28 2.61
N TYR A 314 -11.90 -15.13 2.36
CA TYR A 314 -11.47 -16.15 3.29
C TYR A 314 -9.96 -16.09 3.40
N HIS A 315 -9.43 -16.17 4.61
CA HIS A 315 -7.98 -16.11 4.82
C HIS A 315 -7.58 -16.91 6.05
N SER A 316 -6.28 -17.19 6.20
CA SER A 316 -5.80 -17.81 7.43
C SER A 316 -6.05 -16.91 8.65
N HIS A 317 -6.34 -17.54 9.80
CA HIS A 317 -6.45 -16.84 11.08
C HIS A 317 -5.62 -17.54 12.18
N HIS A 318 -4.57 -18.24 11.76
CA HIS A 318 -3.50 -18.73 12.62
C HIS A 318 -2.16 -18.22 12.08
N ASN A 319 -1.36 -17.57 12.94
CA ASN A 319 -0.21 -16.78 12.49
C ASN A 319 -0.54 -15.84 11.29
N PRO A 320 -1.67 -15.07 11.34
CA PRO A 320 -2.15 -14.35 10.16
C PRO A 320 -1.18 -13.28 9.67
N GLN A 321 -0.34 -12.74 10.56
CA GLN A 321 0.72 -11.77 10.23
C GLN A 321 1.74 -12.33 9.21
N VAL A 322 1.91 -13.64 9.13
CA VAL A 322 2.80 -14.30 8.18
C VAL A 322 2.01 -14.99 7.07
N GLN A 323 0.98 -15.75 7.44
CA GLN A 323 0.24 -16.61 6.51
C GLN A 323 -0.55 -15.82 5.47
N VAL A 324 -1.21 -14.72 5.87
CA VAL A 324 -2.03 -13.91 4.95
C VAL A 324 -1.16 -13.14 3.96
N PRO A 325 -0.15 -12.35 4.40
CA PRO A 325 0.72 -11.64 3.46
C PRO A 325 1.52 -12.55 2.50
N ASN A 326 1.76 -13.80 2.89
CA ASN A 326 2.41 -14.78 2.01
C ASN A 326 1.45 -15.44 1.01
N GLY A 327 0.13 -15.21 1.10
CA GLY A 327 -0.85 -15.57 0.07
C GLY A 327 -2.05 -16.41 0.53
N LEU A 328 -2.19 -16.77 1.82
CA LEU A 328 -3.32 -17.59 2.30
C LEU A 328 -4.59 -16.75 2.49
N LEU A 329 -5.15 -16.34 1.35
CA LEU A 329 -6.33 -15.51 1.20
C LEU A 329 -7.05 -15.88 -0.11
N GLY A 330 -8.32 -15.53 -0.24
CA GLY A 330 -9.11 -15.70 -1.46
C GLY A 330 -10.51 -15.09 -1.33
N ALA A 331 -11.23 -14.94 -2.44
CA ALA A 331 -12.57 -14.34 -2.43
C ALA A 331 -13.69 -15.37 -2.25
N LEU A 332 -14.72 -15.00 -1.49
CA LEU A 332 -15.96 -15.76 -1.33
C LEU A 332 -17.14 -14.82 -1.59
N ILE A 333 -17.84 -15.05 -2.71
CA ILE A 333 -18.89 -14.17 -3.20
C ILE A 333 -20.23 -14.90 -3.14
N VAL A 334 -21.21 -14.27 -2.49
CA VAL A 334 -22.59 -14.77 -2.41
C VAL A 334 -23.51 -13.82 -3.18
N GLY A 335 -24.20 -14.35 -4.18
CA GLY A 335 -25.12 -13.63 -5.06
C GLY A 335 -24.50 -13.20 -6.39
N ASP A 336 -25.37 -12.78 -7.32
CA ASP A 336 -24.96 -12.21 -8.60
C ASP A 336 -24.67 -10.72 -8.43
N TRP A 337 -23.39 -10.39 -8.24
CA TRP A 337 -22.99 -9.01 -7.96
C TRP A 337 -22.97 -8.11 -9.18
N LYS A 338 -23.03 -8.67 -10.39
CA LYS A 338 -23.29 -7.88 -11.60
C LYS A 338 -24.69 -7.26 -11.53
N ASP A 339 -25.70 -8.09 -11.28
CA ASP A 339 -27.08 -7.63 -11.17
C ASP A 339 -27.32 -6.77 -9.92
N ILE A 340 -26.76 -7.15 -8.77
CA ILE A 340 -26.92 -6.41 -7.51
C ILE A 340 -26.32 -5.01 -7.63
N ALA A 341 -25.09 -4.90 -8.16
CA ALA A 341 -24.40 -3.62 -8.28
C ALA A 341 -25.09 -2.70 -9.31
N MET A 342 -25.45 -3.22 -10.49
CA MET A 342 -26.16 -2.42 -11.50
C MET A 342 -27.53 -1.95 -11.00
N LYS A 343 -28.24 -2.80 -10.25
CA LYS A 343 -29.49 -2.39 -9.58
C LYS A 343 -29.26 -1.30 -8.54
N ALA A 344 -28.17 -1.39 -7.75
CA ALA A 344 -27.80 -0.38 -6.77
C ALA A 344 -27.43 0.96 -7.41
N ALA A 345 -26.79 0.93 -8.58
CA ALA A 345 -26.49 2.13 -9.35
C ALA A 345 -27.77 2.87 -9.79
N GLY A 346 -28.82 2.13 -10.14
CA GLY A 346 -30.06 2.69 -10.67
C GLY A 346 -29.79 3.47 -11.96
N THR A 347 -30.23 4.71 -12.04
CA THR A 347 -30.02 5.57 -13.22
C THR A 347 -28.73 6.39 -13.17
N ARG A 348 -27.82 6.10 -12.24
CA ARG A 348 -26.58 6.88 -12.09
C ARG A 348 -25.55 6.54 -13.16
N VAL A 349 -25.52 5.30 -13.62
CA VAL A 349 -24.67 4.88 -14.75
C VAL A 349 -25.47 5.18 -16.03
N VAL A 350 -25.13 6.30 -16.69
CA VAL A 350 -25.90 6.85 -17.82
C VAL A 350 -25.31 6.53 -19.19
N ASP A 351 -24.04 6.16 -19.24
CA ASP A 351 -23.28 5.91 -20.48
C ASP A 351 -23.10 4.41 -20.78
N ASP A 352 -23.87 3.56 -20.09
CA ASP A 352 -23.88 2.12 -20.27
C ASP A 352 -24.92 1.69 -21.32
N ASP A 353 -24.56 0.71 -22.15
CA ASP A 353 -25.32 0.37 -23.35
C ASP A 353 -26.66 -0.32 -23.06
N ASP A 354 -26.74 -1.13 -22.01
CA ASP A 354 -27.91 -1.97 -21.76
C ASP A 354 -28.30 -2.13 -20.28
N GLY A 355 -27.66 -1.41 -19.37
CA GLY A 355 -27.89 -1.48 -17.94
C GLY A 355 -27.24 -2.69 -17.26
N LYS A 356 -26.26 -3.35 -17.89
CA LYS A 356 -25.62 -4.56 -17.38
C LYS A 356 -24.11 -4.42 -17.25
N ALA A 357 -23.57 -5.22 -16.33
CA ALA A 357 -22.13 -5.41 -16.25
C ALA A 357 -21.71 -6.65 -17.04
N GLU A 358 -20.72 -6.48 -17.90
CA GLU A 358 -20.17 -7.56 -18.71
C GLU A 358 -19.35 -8.51 -17.83
N GLN A 359 -18.55 -7.94 -16.94
CA GLN A 359 -17.61 -8.69 -16.10
C GLN A 359 -17.75 -8.32 -14.62
N GLU A 360 -17.44 -9.30 -13.78
CA GLU A 360 -17.31 -9.16 -12.34
C GLU A 360 -15.86 -9.47 -11.96
N ILE A 361 -15.13 -8.46 -11.54
CA ILE A 361 -13.69 -8.52 -11.31
C ILE A 361 -13.40 -8.62 -9.82
N VAL A 362 -12.60 -9.62 -9.44
CA VAL A 362 -11.96 -9.69 -8.13
C VAL A 362 -10.56 -9.11 -8.24
N MET A 363 -10.30 -8.04 -7.49
CA MET A 363 -8.98 -7.41 -7.41
C MET A 363 -8.51 -7.39 -5.96
N VAL A 364 -7.62 -8.32 -5.62
CA VAL A 364 -6.92 -8.38 -4.35
C VAL A 364 -5.68 -7.52 -4.40
N LEU A 365 -5.53 -6.68 -3.38
CA LEU A 365 -4.43 -5.75 -3.16
C LEU A 365 -3.52 -6.33 -2.07
N ASN A 366 -2.25 -6.53 -2.38
CA ASN A 366 -1.23 -7.00 -1.45
C ASN A 366 -0.04 -6.04 -1.44
N ASP A 367 0.68 -5.97 -0.32
CA ASP A 367 1.83 -5.08 -0.11
C ASP A 367 2.91 -5.64 0.84
N ALA A 368 2.70 -6.84 1.37
CA ALA A 368 3.50 -7.41 2.44
C ALA A 368 3.85 -8.88 2.18
N GLY A 369 4.60 -9.48 3.10
CA GLY A 369 5.04 -10.87 2.99
C GLY A 369 5.96 -11.10 1.79
N THR A 370 6.06 -12.36 1.38
CA THR A 370 6.85 -12.75 0.22
C THR A 370 6.25 -12.29 -1.11
N ILE A 371 4.94 -12.05 -1.14
CA ILE A 371 4.21 -11.60 -2.34
C ILE A 371 4.52 -10.13 -2.63
N GLY A 372 4.50 -9.27 -1.61
CA GLY A 372 4.76 -7.84 -1.73
C GLY A 372 3.70 -7.10 -2.55
N LEU A 373 4.08 -5.91 -3.04
CA LEU A 373 3.21 -5.01 -3.80
C LEU A 373 2.73 -5.65 -5.12
N SER A 374 1.47 -6.03 -5.15
CA SER A 374 0.89 -6.75 -6.29
C SER A 374 -0.62 -6.58 -6.39
N LEU A 375 -1.14 -6.84 -7.60
CA LEU A 375 -2.56 -7.03 -7.86
C LEU A 375 -2.79 -8.50 -8.18
N ASN A 376 -3.68 -9.15 -7.43
CA ASN A 376 -3.96 -10.58 -7.61
C ASN A 376 -2.68 -11.45 -7.58
N GLY A 377 -1.77 -11.14 -6.66
CA GLY A 377 -0.51 -11.88 -6.48
C GLY A 377 0.53 -11.65 -7.59
N LYS A 378 0.27 -10.76 -8.55
CA LYS A 378 1.20 -10.40 -9.63
C LYS A 378 1.60 -8.93 -9.58
N SER A 379 2.88 -8.66 -9.81
CA SER A 379 3.41 -7.31 -9.99
C SER A 379 3.58 -7.02 -11.48
N PHE A 380 3.38 -5.78 -11.89
CA PHE A 380 3.68 -5.32 -13.26
C PHE A 380 5.12 -5.74 -13.65
N PRO A 381 5.36 -6.25 -14.88
CA PRO A 381 4.42 -6.34 -16.00
C PRO A 381 3.61 -7.65 -16.08
N ALA A 382 3.62 -8.51 -15.04
CA ALA A 382 2.94 -9.81 -15.02
C ALA A 382 1.46 -9.75 -14.62
N THR A 383 0.93 -8.57 -14.30
CA THR A 383 -0.51 -8.37 -14.04
C THR A 383 -1.34 -8.63 -15.30
N THR A 384 -2.58 -9.10 -15.12
CA THR A 384 -3.48 -9.39 -16.24
C THR A 384 -4.26 -8.13 -16.63
N PRO A 385 -4.21 -7.68 -17.90
CA PRO A 385 -5.06 -6.59 -18.38
C PRO A 385 -6.51 -7.05 -18.51
N TYR A 386 -7.44 -6.10 -18.39
CA TYR A 386 -8.86 -6.29 -18.65
C TYR A 386 -9.21 -5.71 -20.01
N THR A 387 -10.30 -6.20 -20.62
CA THR A 387 -10.75 -5.73 -21.94
C THR A 387 -12.21 -5.31 -21.87
N MET A 388 -12.57 -4.25 -22.58
CA MET A 388 -13.95 -3.76 -22.71
C MET A 388 -14.17 -3.20 -24.12
N LYS A 389 -15.44 -2.98 -24.48
CA LYS A 389 -15.84 -2.05 -25.54
C LYS A 389 -16.38 -0.77 -24.94
N VAL A 390 -16.31 0.32 -25.71
CA VAL A 390 -17.00 1.56 -25.35
C VAL A 390 -18.48 1.27 -25.06
N GLY A 391 -19.00 1.75 -23.94
CA GLY A 391 -20.37 1.55 -23.47
C GLY A 391 -20.58 0.30 -22.60
N GLU A 392 -19.58 -0.59 -22.47
CA GLU A 392 -19.66 -1.72 -21.54
C GLU A 392 -19.32 -1.27 -20.11
N SER A 393 -19.82 -2.02 -19.12
CA SER A 393 -19.54 -1.79 -17.70
C SER A 393 -18.85 -2.99 -17.02
N LEU A 394 -17.92 -2.69 -16.11
CA LEU A 394 -17.32 -3.65 -15.17
C LEU A 394 -17.88 -3.43 -13.78
N VAL A 395 -18.19 -4.50 -13.08
CA VAL A 395 -18.30 -4.50 -11.61
C VAL A 395 -16.98 -4.99 -11.05
N VAL A 396 -16.39 -4.22 -10.15
CA VAL A 396 -15.09 -4.52 -9.55
C VAL A 396 -15.24 -4.59 -8.04
N HIS A 397 -14.75 -5.68 -7.47
CA HIS A 397 -14.59 -5.88 -6.05
C HIS A 397 -13.11 -5.73 -5.68
N TYR A 398 -12.77 -4.63 -5.00
CA TYR A 398 -11.46 -4.48 -4.38
C TYR A 398 -11.46 -5.20 -3.03
N PHE A 399 -10.40 -5.96 -2.77
CA PHE A 399 -10.13 -6.60 -1.49
C PHE A 399 -8.73 -6.17 -1.05
N ASN A 400 -8.57 -5.58 0.13
CA ASN A 400 -7.24 -5.27 0.63
C ASN A 400 -6.83 -6.27 1.72
N GLU A 401 -5.88 -7.13 1.39
CA GLU A 401 -5.28 -8.13 2.28
C GLU A 401 -3.81 -7.77 2.58
N GLY A 402 -3.45 -6.51 2.33
CA GLY A 402 -2.21 -5.89 2.72
C GLY A 402 -2.29 -5.19 4.09
N ASN A 403 -1.19 -4.55 4.46
CA ASN A 403 -1.03 -3.82 5.73
C ASN A 403 -1.21 -2.30 5.56
N GLN A 404 -1.20 -1.79 4.34
CA GLN A 404 -1.35 -0.37 4.01
C GLN A 404 -2.65 -0.12 3.28
N MET A 405 -3.12 1.13 3.32
CA MET A 405 -4.22 1.56 2.48
C MET A 405 -3.75 1.72 1.02
N HIS A 406 -4.60 1.33 0.08
CA HIS A 406 -4.31 1.44 -1.36
C HIS A 406 -5.37 2.30 -2.07
N PRO A 407 -5.02 3.54 -2.47
CA PRO A 407 -5.90 4.38 -3.29
C PRO A 407 -5.91 3.88 -4.73
N MET A 408 -6.89 3.09 -5.13
CA MET A 408 -7.01 2.55 -6.48
C MET A 408 -7.63 3.55 -7.43
N HIS A 409 -6.97 3.77 -8.56
CA HIS A 409 -7.36 4.71 -9.60
C HIS A 409 -7.33 4.04 -10.97
N LEU A 410 -8.46 4.06 -11.67
CA LEU A 410 -8.57 3.67 -13.07
C LEU A 410 -8.63 4.94 -13.91
N HIS A 411 -7.70 5.09 -14.84
CA HIS A 411 -7.69 6.19 -15.79
C HIS A 411 -8.92 6.09 -16.72
N GLN A 412 -9.34 7.23 -17.26
CA GLN A 412 -10.55 7.47 -18.08
C GLN A 412 -11.75 7.99 -17.30
N THR A 413 -12.34 7.16 -16.45
CA THR A 413 -13.64 7.46 -15.82
C THR A 413 -13.56 7.33 -14.31
N ALA A 414 -14.25 8.23 -13.61
CA ALA A 414 -14.55 8.01 -12.21
C ALA A 414 -15.44 6.77 -12.09
N GLY A 415 -15.25 5.96 -11.05
CA GLY A 415 -16.11 4.82 -10.80
C GLY A 415 -17.23 5.15 -9.82
N LEU A 416 -18.39 4.50 -9.99
CA LEU A 416 -19.49 4.61 -9.05
C LEU A 416 -19.33 3.56 -7.94
N VAL A 417 -19.09 4.02 -6.72
CA VAL A 417 -19.03 3.16 -5.53
C VAL A 417 -20.46 2.79 -5.11
N VAL A 418 -20.77 1.49 -5.10
CA VAL A 418 -22.13 0.98 -4.82
C VAL A 418 -22.25 0.11 -3.57
N ALA A 419 -21.15 -0.47 -3.08
CA ALA A 419 -21.16 -1.28 -1.86
C ALA A 419 -19.84 -1.19 -1.09
N LYS A 420 -19.94 -1.35 0.23
CA LYS A 420 -18.82 -1.52 1.16
C LYS A 420 -19.02 -2.80 1.97
N ASP A 421 -17.96 -3.58 2.11
CA ASP A 421 -17.89 -4.79 2.93
C ASP A 421 -19.01 -5.81 2.63
N GLY A 422 -19.40 -5.90 1.35
CA GLY A 422 -20.47 -6.79 0.89
C GLY A 422 -21.89 -6.25 1.11
N ARG A 423 -22.05 -4.99 1.55
CA ARG A 423 -23.35 -4.34 1.75
C ARG A 423 -23.53 -3.16 0.81
N VAL A 424 -24.63 -3.14 0.07
CA VAL A 424 -25.00 -2.02 -0.81
C VAL A 424 -25.15 -0.73 0.02
N LEU A 425 -24.57 0.36 -0.48
CA LEU A 425 -24.65 1.67 0.14
C LEU A 425 -26.06 2.25 -0.02
N GLU A 426 -26.56 2.93 1.02
CA GLU A 426 -27.81 3.69 0.94
C GLU A 426 -27.71 4.84 -0.08
N SER A 427 -26.51 5.41 -0.24
CA SER A 427 -26.21 6.45 -1.21
C SER A 427 -24.90 6.13 -1.95
N PRO A 428 -24.99 5.48 -3.12
CA PRO A 428 -23.85 5.34 -4.02
C PRO A 428 -23.26 6.70 -4.40
N PHE A 429 -21.93 6.76 -4.54
CA PHE A 429 -21.20 7.99 -4.83
C PHE A 429 -20.08 7.77 -5.84
N TRP A 430 -19.74 8.80 -6.60
CA TRP A 430 -18.65 8.75 -7.57
C TRP A 430 -17.31 8.99 -6.89
N ALA A 431 -16.30 8.22 -7.29
CA ALA A 431 -14.92 8.40 -6.86
C ALA A 431 -13.98 8.23 -8.06
N ASP A 432 -13.14 9.24 -8.28
CA ASP A 432 -12.03 9.15 -9.23
C ASP A 432 -10.94 8.17 -8.74
N THR A 433 -10.65 8.26 -7.43
CA THR A 433 -9.71 7.38 -6.74
C THR A 433 -10.37 6.90 -5.45
N LEU A 434 -10.39 5.58 -5.22
CA LEU A 434 -10.96 4.99 -4.01
C LEU A 434 -9.85 4.44 -3.11
N SER A 435 -9.76 4.96 -1.87
CA SER A 435 -8.88 4.39 -0.86
C SER A 435 -9.49 3.16 -0.19
N VAL A 436 -8.80 2.03 -0.32
CA VAL A 436 -9.20 0.74 0.26
C VAL A 436 -8.28 0.46 1.46
N ALA A 437 -8.81 0.46 2.68
CA ALA A 437 -8.02 0.16 3.88
C ALA A 437 -7.86 -1.36 4.09
N PRO A 438 -6.86 -1.82 4.87
CA PRO A 438 -6.70 -3.24 5.20
C PRO A 438 -7.98 -3.90 5.72
N GLY A 439 -8.31 -5.08 5.18
CA GLY A 439 -9.52 -5.85 5.51
C GLY A 439 -10.82 -5.35 4.87
N GLU A 440 -10.82 -4.18 4.22
CA GLU A 440 -12.00 -3.65 3.56
C GLU A 440 -12.25 -4.34 2.21
N ARG A 441 -13.54 -4.40 1.86
CA ARG A 441 -13.97 -4.71 0.50
C ARG A 441 -14.81 -3.58 -0.04
N TRP A 442 -14.58 -3.18 -1.29
CA TRP A 442 -15.40 -2.18 -1.95
C TRP A 442 -15.86 -2.67 -3.31
N THR A 443 -17.11 -2.33 -3.67
CA THR A 443 -17.64 -2.62 -5.00
C THR A 443 -17.83 -1.33 -5.78
N MET A 444 -17.23 -1.27 -6.96
CA MET A 444 -17.30 -0.13 -7.87
C MET A 444 -17.79 -0.56 -9.25
N ILE A 445 -18.46 0.34 -9.95
CA ILE A 445 -18.83 0.18 -11.36
C ILE A 445 -18.02 1.17 -12.19
N TYR A 446 -17.41 0.69 -13.26
CA TYR A 446 -16.73 1.51 -14.25
C TYR A 446 -17.35 1.25 -15.62
N THR A 447 -17.62 2.31 -16.38
CA THR A 447 -18.18 2.23 -17.75
C THR A 447 -17.17 2.81 -18.73
N ALA A 448 -16.81 2.06 -19.76
CA ALA A 448 -15.80 2.49 -20.72
C ALA A 448 -16.37 3.56 -21.66
N LEU A 449 -15.71 4.72 -21.76
CA LEU A 449 -16.23 5.89 -22.50
C LEU A 449 -15.55 6.10 -23.86
N ASP A 450 -14.25 5.83 -23.91
CA ASP A 450 -13.35 6.09 -25.04
C ASP A 450 -12.42 4.89 -25.31
N PRO A 451 -12.12 4.59 -26.59
CA PRO A 451 -11.18 3.54 -26.94
C PRO A 451 -9.75 3.92 -26.54
N GLY A 452 -8.96 2.95 -26.09
CA GLY A 452 -7.58 3.18 -25.66
C GLY A 452 -7.06 2.13 -24.70
N VAL A 453 -5.83 2.33 -24.23
CA VAL A 453 -5.24 1.55 -23.12
C VAL A 453 -5.15 2.49 -21.92
N TRP A 454 -5.88 2.16 -20.86
CA TRP A 454 -6.02 3.00 -19.67
C TRP A 454 -5.34 2.32 -18.49
N ALA A 455 -4.42 3.03 -17.84
CA ALA A 455 -3.72 2.50 -16.68
C ALA A 455 -4.68 2.34 -15.49
N TRP A 456 -4.48 1.29 -14.72
CA TRP A 456 -5.22 1.03 -13.49
C TRP A 456 -4.25 0.66 -12.39
N HIS A 457 -4.10 1.53 -11.40
CA HIS A 457 -3.02 1.41 -10.44
C HIS A 457 -3.34 1.99 -9.06
N CYS A 458 -2.49 1.63 -8.09
CA CYS A 458 -2.44 2.31 -6.80
C CYS A 458 -1.85 3.72 -6.97
N HIS A 459 -2.49 4.73 -6.40
CA HIS A 459 -2.12 6.15 -6.51
C HIS A 459 -1.10 6.59 -5.43
N ILE A 460 -0.58 5.66 -4.63
CA ILE A 460 0.69 5.85 -3.93
C ILE A 460 1.78 5.57 -4.98
N LEU A 461 2.39 6.61 -5.55
CA LEU A 461 3.28 6.48 -6.72
C LEU A 461 4.43 5.48 -6.53
N PRO A 462 5.11 5.38 -5.37
CA PRO A 462 6.10 4.33 -5.13
C PRO A 462 5.56 2.89 -5.23
N HIS A 463 4.25 2.68 -5.18
CA HIS A 463 3.59 1.38 -5.37
C HIS A 463 3.23 1.10 -6.83
N ALA A 464 3.43 2.06 -7.74
CA ALA A 464 3.06 1.95 -9.14
C ALA A 464 4.23 2.25 -10.09
N GLU A 465 5.29 2.91 -9.61
CA GLU A 465 6.37 3.39 -10.47
C GLU A 465 7.71 3.48 -9.74
N THR A 466 8.78 3.39 -10.53
CA THR A 466 10.17 3.60 -10.13
C THR A 466 10.85 4.55 -11.11
N ALA A 467 12.11 4.92 -10.87
CA ALA A 467 12.88 5.71 -11.83
C ALA A 467 13.02 5.06 -13.24
N THR A 468 12.74 3.75 -13.36
CA THR A 468 12.80 3.00 -14.62
C THR A 468 11.41 2.68 -15.20
N GLY A 469 10.36 3.37 -14.74
CA GLY A 469 8.98 3.21 -15.20
C GLY A 469 8.09 2.37 -14.28
N MET A 470 6.93 1.99 -14.81
CA MET A 470 5.86 1.29 -14.09
C MET A 470 6.34 0.00 -13.41
N ARG A 471 5.85 -0.26 -12.20
CA ARG A 471 6.17 -1.44 -11.39
C ARG A 471 5.05 -1.77 -10.42
N TYR A 472 5.02 -3.01 -9.93
CA TYR A 472 4.17 -3.43 -8.81
C TYR A 472 2.67 -3.36 -9.11
N MET A 473 1.91 -2.48 -8.44
CA MET A 473 0.45 -2.45 -8.44
C MET A 473 -0.11 -1.67 -9.63
N VAL A 474 0.18 -2.15 -10.84
CA VAL A 474 -0.27 -1.56 -12.11
C VAL A 474 -0.82 -2.65 -13.00
N THR A 475 -1.99 -2.43 -13.59
CA THR A 475 -2.54 -3.17 -14.73
C THR A 475 -3.16 -2.17 -15.71
N ALA A 476 -3.91 -2.65 -16.70
CA ALA A 476 -4.62 -1.79 -17.64
C ALA A 476 -6.01 -2.32 -17.98
N VAL A 477 -6.87 -1.41 -18.42
CA VAL A 477 -8.11 -1.71 -19.15
C VAL A 477 -7.90 -1.32 -20.61
N ILE A 478 -8.09 -2.27 -21.52
CA ILE A 478 -8.00 -2.08 -22.96
C ILE A 478 -9.41 -1.95 -23.51
N VAL A 479 -9.75 -0.75 -23.98
CA VAL A 479 -11.08 -0.43 -24.52
C VAL A 479 -11.02 -0.40 -26.04
N SER A 480 -11.77 -1.28 -26.70
CA SER A 480 -11.96 -1.23 -28.16
C SER A 480 -13.17 -0.36 -28.54
N PRO A 481 -13.22 0.15 -29.79
CA PRO A 481 -14.44 0.74 -30.33
C PRO A 481 -15.64 -0.23 -30.27
N LYS A 482 -16.85 0.33 -30.38
CA LYS A 482 -18.11 -0.45 -30.44
C LYS A 482 -18.16 -1.45 -31.59
#